data_AF-A0A962QRE6-F1
#
_entry.id   AF-A0A962QRE6-F1
#
_cell.length_a   1.000
_cell.length_b   1.000
_cell.length_c   1.000
_cell.angle_alpha   90.00
_cell.angle_beta   90.00
_cell.angle_gamma   90.00
#
_symmetry.space_group_name_H-M   'P 1'
#
loop_
_entity.id
_entity.type
_entity.pdbx_description
1 polymer ?
#
loop_
_entity_poly.entity_id
_entity_poly.type
_entity_poly.pdbx_seq_one_letter_code
_entity_poly.pdbx_strand_id
1 'polypeptide(L)'
;MAPLTVAPSLIVALGILGARPQSGWVGLLSSAAVGGAFARRLLPMVVALLPLLGWAIAAGERAGHFGPEFHVNLLVIGSMLTMSVLIWWSARHINRRDAERQRSERALADKRNAALEEQRRARLAALKLMEDAIAARERAEAAHAALRESETKYRLLADNSTDCIFWTGPDGRFKYISPACHALSGHRVSDFLADPALMVALIHPDDRAHFVAHTADDRAAEPGELDFRLVHKDGSVRWISHHCEPIYGTNGEYLGRHGSNRDITKRKQAEEMGRKLALAVQQSSNSIIITDTQGRIEYVNDAFVQMSGYTVDEVAGKNPRLLQSGETPPSTYADLWASVTQGKPWRGEFANRRKDGTDYLVTATVTPLRQADGQITHHVGVQEDITQSKALNEELEQHRHHLQELVDERTADLQRLSAEYQNYKKRVDRDRALARQGGVET
;
A
#
# COMPACT_ATOMS: atom_id res chain seq x y z
N MET A 1 -41.75 51.15 124.30
CA MET A 1 -41.45 52.36 123.49
C MET A 1 -40.86 51.87 122.16
N ALA A 2 -41.30 52.45 121.04
CA ALA A 2 -41.39 51.90 119.67
C ALA A 2 -40.04 51.70 118.91
N PRO A 3 -39.98 51.11 117.68
CA PRO A 3 -41.11 50.61 116.87
C PRO A 3 -40.92 49.24 116.14
N LEU A 4 -42.07 48.63 115.77
CA LEU A 4 -42.20 47.80 114.56
C LEU A 4 -42.02 48.69 113.31
N THR A 5 -40.94 48.53 112.53
CA THR A 5 -40.70 49.33 111.30
C THR A 5 -40.20 48.52 110.09
N VAL A 6 -40.44 47.21 110.00
CA VAL A 6 -39.97 46.42 108.84
C VAL A 6 -41.09 45.84 107.96
N ALA A 7 -42.34 45.79 108.44
CA ALA A 7 -43.43 45.12 107.72
C ALA A 7 -43.92 45.83 106.43
N PRO A 8 -44.04 47.16 106.32
CA PRO A 8 -44.57 47.80 105.10
C PRO A 8 -43.54 47.83 103.96
N SER A 9 -42.26 47.97 104.28
CA SER A 9 -41.15 48.14 103.32
C SER A 9 -40.88 46.88 102.50
N LEU A 10 -41.06 45.70 103.11
CA LEU A 10 -40.87 44.40 102.45
C LEU A 10 -42.01 44.07 101.47
N ILE A 11 -43.24 44.47 101.82
CA ILE A 11 -44.43 44.27 100.98
C ILE A 11 -44.38 45.20 99.75
N VAL A 12 -43.91 46.44 99.92
CA VAL A 12 -43.71 47.37 98.81
C VAL A 12 -42.52 46.95 97.91
N ALA A 13 -41.44 46.42 98.48
CA ALA A 13 -40.31 45.88 97.70
C ALA A 13 -40.72 44.65 96.86
N LEU A 14 -41.55 43.75 97.40
CA LEU A 14 -42.12 42.60 96.67
C LEU A 14 -43.12 43.05 95.59
N GLY A 15 -43.90 44.10 95.84
CA GLY A 15 -44.81 44.69 94.85
C GLY A 15 -44.11 45.36 93.67
N ILE A 16 -43.00 46.07 93.92
CA ILE A 16 -42.23 46.76 92.87
C ILE A 16 -41.40 45.78 92.02
N LEU A 17 -40.92 44.67 92.59
CA LEU A 17 -40.29 43.57 91.85
C LEU A 17 -41.29 42.72 91.02
N GLY A 18 -42.59 42.81 91.32
CA GLY A 18 -43.67 42.09 90.62
C GLY A 18 -44.21 42.73 89.34
N ALA A 19 -44.00 44.04 89.14
CA ALA A 19 -44.74 44.82 88.14
C ALA A 19 -44.06 44.98 86.76
N ARG A 20 -43.01 44.19 86.43
CA ARG A 20 -42.36 44.23 85.10
C ARG A 20 -42.80 43.06 84.21
N PRO A 21 -43.53 43.29 83.09
CA PRO A 21 -44.15 42.21 82.32
C PRO A 21 -43.19 41.33 81.52
N GLN A 22 -41.98 41.79 81.16
CA GLN A 22 -41.01 40.99 80.37
C GLN A 22 -39.84 40.42 81.17
N SER A 23 -39.58 40.92 82.38
CA SER A 23 -38.44 40.51 83.23
C SER A 23 -38.80 40.25 84.70
N GLY A 24 -40.07 40.41 85.06
CA GLY A 24 -40.60 40.08 86.40
C GLY A 24 -41.17 38.67 86.49
N TRP A 25 -41.71 38.33 87.67
CA TRP A 25 -42.23 37.00 88.00
C TRP A 25 -43.28 36.48 87.00
N VAL A 26 -44.09 37.35 86.42
CA VAL A 26 -45.11 36.99 85.41
C VAL A 26 -44.47 36.54 84.09
N GLY A 27 -43.39 37.18 83.65
CA GLY A 27 -42.64 36.81 82.45
C GLY A 27 -41.87 35.49 82.63
N LEU A 28 -41.32 35.28 83.83
CA LEU A 28 -40.72 33.99 84.19
C LEU A 28 -41.79 32.89 84.17
N LEU A 29 -42.90 33.04 84.90
CA LEU A 29 -43.97 32.03 85.00
C LEU A 29 -44.69 31.74 83.67
N SER A 30 -44.74 32.68 82.75
CA SER A 30 -45.36 32.48 81.43
C SER A 30 -44.39 31.92 80.38
N SER A 31 -43.07 31.96 80.63
CA SER A 31 -42.06 31.49 79.68
C SER A 31 -42.18 29.98 79.39
N ALA A 32 -42.12 29.63 78.09
CA ALA A 32 -41.97 28.25 77.63
C ALA A 32 -40.54 27.71 77.85
N ALA A 33 -39.60 28.58 78.23
CA ALA A 33 -38.24 28.19 78.57
C ALA A 33 -38.19 27.46 79.92
N VAL A 34 -37.06 26.79 80.18
CA VAL A 34 -36.82 25.97 81.38
C VAL A 34 -37.10 26.74 82.67
N GLY A 35 -36.69 28.02 82.74
CA GLY A 35 -36.94 28.89 83.90
C GLY A 35 -38.42 29.10 84.22
N GLY A 36 -39.30 29.07 83.21
CA GLY A 36 -40.73 29.31 83.41
C GLY A 36 -41.56 28.08 83.72
N ALA A 37 -41.20 26.91 83.19
CA ALA A 37 -41.74 25.64 83.68
C ALA A 37 -41.30 25.37 85.14
N PHE A 38 -40.06 25.73 85.49
CA PHE A 38 -39.49 25.65 86.83
C PHE A 38 -40.24 26.55 87.83
N ALA A 39 -40.43 27.83 87.50
CA ALA A 39 -41.14 28.77 88.36
C ALA A 39 -42.58 28.30 88.67
N ARG A 40 -43.31 27.77 87.67
CA ARG A 40 -44.70 27.32 87.85
C ARG A 40 -44.86 26.10 88.76
N ARG A 41 -43.91 25.17 88.73
CA ARG A 41 -43.96 23.97 89.59
C ARG A 41 -43.53 24.25 91.03
N LEU A 42 -42.69 25.27 91.25
CA LEU A 42 -42.14 25.56 92.58
C LEU A 42 -42.93 26.61 93.36
N LEU A 43 -43.58 27.54 92.68
CA LEU A 43 -44.40 28.56 93.32
C LEU A 43 -45.39 27.98 94.35
N PRO A 44 -46.22 26.96 94.04
CA PRO A 44 -47.18 26.46 95.02
C PRO A 44 -46.50 25.72 96.19
N MET A 45 -45.34 25.08 95.95
CA MET A 45 -44.61 24.37 97.00
C MET A 45 -43.94 25.34 97.98
N VAL A 46 -43.33 26.43 97.48
CA VAL A 46 -42.72 27.48 98.31
C VAL A 46 -43.77 28.27 99.07
N VAL A 47 -44.90 28.60 98.42
CA VAL A 47 -46.02 29.33 99.03
C VAL A 47 -46.74 28.48 100.10
N ALA A 48 -46.80 27.15 99.96
CA ALA A 48 -47.40 26.28 100.97
C ALA A 48 -46.47 25.95 102.14
N LEU A 49 -45.16 25.87 101.91
CA LEU A 49 -44.17 25.49 102.93
C LEU A 49 -44.06 26.52 104.06
N LEU A 50 -44.09 27.81 103.73
CA LEU A 50 -43.99 28.91 104.71
C LEU A 50 -45.12 28.93 105.76
N PRO A 51 -46.42 28.84 105.39
CA PRO A 51 -47.50 28.78 106.37
C PRO A 51 -47.57 27.43 107.11
N LEU A 52 -47.17 26.31 106.49
CA LEU A 52 -47.08 25.01 107.17
C LEU A 52 -45.99 24.99 108.24
N LEU A 53 -44.82 25.57 107.96
CA LEU A 53 -43.76 25.78 108.95
C LEU A 53 -44.23 26.72 110.06
N GLY A 54 -44.89 27.84 109.71
CA GLY A 54 -45.46 28.77 110.69
C GLY A 54 -46.49 28.12 111.61
N TRP A 55 -47.36 27.25 111.08
CA TRP A 55 -48.35 26.50 111.86
C TRP A 55 -47.70 25.47 112.79
N ALA A 56 -46.75 24.68 112.28
CA ALA A 56 -46.02 23.70 113.09
C ALA A 56 -45.23 24.36 114.24
N ILE A 57 -44.67 25.54 114.00
CA ILE A 57 -43.96 26.35 114.99
C ILE A 57 -44.92 26.88 116.08
N ALA A 58 -46.08 27.43 115.69
CA ALA A 58 -47.10 27.91 116.62
C ALA A 58 -47.74 26.79 117.45
N ALA A 59 -47.83 25.57 116.90
CA ALA A 59 -48.28 24.38 117.61
C ALA A 59 -47.24 23.89 118.63
N GLY A 60 -45.94 23.99 118.31
CA GLY A 60 -44.84 23.60 119.20
C GLY A 60 -44.64 24.53 120.40
N GLU A 61 -44.83 25.85 120.24
CA GLU A 61 -44.77 26.82 121.35
C GLU A 61 -45.82 26.55 122.43
N ARG A 62 -47.05 26.16 122.04
CA ARG A 62 -48.12 25.85 123.00
C ARG A 62 -47.85 24.60 123.83
N ALA A 63 -46.96 23.71 123.37
CA ALA A 63 -46.62 22.47 124.04
C ALA A 63 -45.42 22.59 125.01
N GLY A 64 -44.75 23.76 125.07
CA GLY A 64 -43.67 24.03 126.04
C GLY A 64 -42.35 23.30 125.79
N HIS A 65 -42.10 22.82 124.57
CA HIS A 65 -40.98 21.92 124.27
C HIS A 65 -39.69 22.61 123.74
N PHE A 66 -39.67 23.91 123.42
CA PHE A 66 -38.52 24.55 122.74
C PHE A 66 -38.22 25.98 123.22
N GLY A 67 -36.94 26.40 123.19
CA GLY A 67 -36.48 27.76 123.52
C GLY A 67 -36.25 28.65 122.28
N PRO A 68 -36.17 29.99 122.45
CA PRO A 68 -36.25 31.00 121.37
C PRO A 68 -35.17 30.86 120.26
N GLU A 69 -34.00 30.29 120.57
CA GLU A 69 -32.90 30.08 119.61
C GLU A 69 -33.13 28.89 118.64
N PHE A 70 -33.99 27.93 119.00
CA PHE A 70 -34.21 26.71 118.21
C PHE A 70 -35.06 26.96 116.93
N HIS A 71 -35.88 28.00 116.95
CA HIS A 71 -36.81 28.37 115.87
C HIS A 71 -36.09 28.82 114.60
N VAL A 72 -35.05 29.64 114.76
CA VAL A 72 -34.29 30.18 113.62
C VAL A 72 -33.50 29.06 112.95
N ASN A 73 -32.91 28.16 113.74
CA ASN A 73 -32.11 27.05 113.21
C ASN A 73 -32.95 26.05 112.41
N LEU A 74 -34.16 25.69 112.86
CA LEU A 74 -35.02 24.75 112.14
C LEU A 74 -35.53 25.33 110.80
N LEU A 75 -35.86 26.61 110.77
CA LEU A 75 -36.28 27.30 109.55
C LEU A 75 -35.12 27.40 108.55
N VAL A 76 -33.92 27.73 109.02
CA VAL A 76 -32.70 27.78 108.19
C VAL A 76 -32.36 26.39 107.64
N ILE A 77 -32.43 25.33 108.46
CA ILE A 77 -32.18 23.95 108.01
C ILE A 77 -33.24 23.48 106.99
N GLY A 78 -34.52 23.75 107.23
CA GLY A 78 -35.60 23.38 106.31
C GLY A 78 -35.52 24.11 104.95
N SER A 79 -35.21 25.40 104.97
CA SER A 79 -34.99 26.21 103.76
C SER A 79 -33.72 25.79 103.01
N MET A 80 -32.63 25.47 103.70
CA MET A 80 -31.43 24.93 103.09
C MET A 80 -31.68 23.56 102.44
N LEU A 81 -32.35 22.63 103.14
CA LEU A 81 -32.66 21.30 102.60
C LEU A 81 -33.55 21.37 101.36
N THR A 82 -34.59 22.21 101.39
CA THR A 82 -35.46 22.42 100.23
C THR A 82 -34.69 23.05 99.07
N MET A 83 -33.89 24.08 99.31
CA MET A 83 -33.07 24.70 98.27
C MET A 83 -32.06 23.69 97.68
N SER A 84 -31.43 22.84 98.49
CA SER A 84 -30.51 21.78 98.02
C SER A 84 -31.22 20.73 97.16
N VAL A 85 -32.41 20.27 97.55
CA VAL A 85 -33.21 19.33 96.74
C VAL A 85 -33.62 19.96 95.40
N LEU A 86 -33.95 21.25 95.41
CA LEU A 86 -34.32 21.99 94.20
C LEU A 86 -33.14 22.21 93.25
N ILE A 87 -31.96 22.55 93.79
CA ILE A 87 -30.73 22.67 93.02
C ILE A 87 -30.36 21.31 92.42
N TRP A 88 -30.40 20.24 93.21
CA TRP A 88 -30.11 18.88 92.75
C TRP A 88 -31.09 18.41 91.66
N TRP A 89 -32.39 18.62 91.86
CA TRP A 89 -33.43 18.25 90.89
C TRP A 89 -33.29 19.06 89.59
N SER A 90 -32.99 20.36 89.69
CA SER A 90 -32.73 21.24 88.55
C SER A 90 -31.50 20.79 87.75
N ALA A 91 -30.37 20.58 88.41
CA ALA A 91 -29.14 20.08 87.79
C ALA A 91 -29.37 18.73 87.10
N ARG A 92 -30.10 17.81 87.75
CA ARG A 92 -30.45 16.50 87.18
C ARG A 92 -31.35 16.62 85.95
N HIS A 93 -32.31 17.54 85.95
CA HIS A 93 -33.24 17.72 84.83
C HIS A 93 -32.57 18.43 83.63
N ILE A 94 -31.76 19.46 83.87
CA ILE A 94 -30.97 20.14 82.83
C ILE A 94 -30.01 19.14 82.18
N ASN A 95 -29.24 18.40 82.97
CA ASN A 95 -28.33 17.38 82.44
C ASN A 95 -29.05 16.30 81.63
N ARG A 96 -30.26 15.89 82.03
CA ARG A 96 -31.06 14.92 81.26
C ARG A 96 -31.46 15.47 79.89
N ARG A 97 -31.95 16.71 79.82
CA ARG A 97 -32.36 17.32 78.55
C ARG A 97 -31.19 17.71 77.65
N ASP A 98 -30.07 18.14 78.22
CA ASP A 98 -28.85 18.40 77.44
C ASP A 98 -28.28 17.10 76.88
N ALA A 99 -28.33 16.00 77.64
CA ALA A 99 -27.97 14.68 77.13
C ALA A 99 -28.90 14.20 76.00
N GLU A 100 -30.21 14.42 76.11
CA GLU A 100 -31.18 14.12 75.03
C GLU A 100 -30.91 14.96 73.78
N ARG A 101 -30.69 16.27 73.94
CA ARG A 101 -30.34 17.18 72.84
C ARG A 101 -29.05 16.75 72.15
N GLN A 102 -27.98 16.49 72.91
CA GLN A 102 -26.71 16.02 72.35
C GLN A 102 -26.86 14.68 71.62
N ARG A 103 -27.68 13.75 72.12
CA ARG A 103 -27.97 12.48 71.42
C ARG A 103 -28.70 12.74 70.11
N SER A 104 -29.68 13.64 70.09
CA SER A 104 -30.42 13.98 68.87
C SER A 104 -29.54 14.68 67.82
N GLU A 105 -28.66 15.59 68.24
CA GLU A 105 -27.71 16.28 67.37
C GLU A 105 -26.67 15.31 66.81
N ARG A 106 -26.13 14.40 67.64
CA ARG A 106 -25.22 13.33 67.18
C ARG A 106 -25.92 12.39 66.20
N ALA A 107 -27.12 11.92 66.51
CA ALA A 107 -27.88 11.05 65.60
C ALA A 107 -28.19 11.73 64.26
N LEU A 108 -28.46 13.03 64.25
CA LEU A 108 -28.67 13.79 63.01
C LEU A 108 -27.36 13.97 62.23
N ALA A 109 -26.24 14.26 62.91
CA ALA A 109 -24.93 14.36 62.30
C ALA A 109 -24.48 13.03 61.68
N ASP A 110 -24.69 11.91 62.38
CA ASP A 110 -24.37 10.57 61.89
C ASP A 110 -25.21 10.20 60.66
N LYS A 111 -26.52 10.47 60.69
CA LYS A 111 -27.40 10.26 59.52
C LYS A 111 -26.97 11.12 58.32
N ARG A 112 -26.62 12.39 58.57
CA ARG A 112 -26.14 13.30 57.51
C ARG A 112 -24.82 12.81 56.92
N ASN A 113 -23.89 12.37 57.75
CA ASN A 113 -22.60 11.85 57.30
C ASN A 113 -22.75 10.54 56.51
N ALA A 114 -23.62 9.62 56.96
CA ALA A 114 -23.92 8.39 56.23
C ALA A 114 -24.52 8.68 54.84
N ALA A 115 -25.47 9.62 54.75
CA ALA A 115 -26.05 10.02 53.47
C ALA A 115 -25.02 10.68 52.53
N LEU A 116 -24.11 11.51 53.07
CA LEU A 116 -23.02 12.10 52.29
C LEU A 116 -22.02 11.06 51.80
N GLU A 117 -21.69 10.06 52.62
CA GLU A 117 -20.83 8.96 52.20
C GLU A 117 -21.48 8.12 51.09
N GLU A 118 -22.77 7.81 51.21
CA GLU A 118 -23.51 7.08 50.19
C GLU A 118 -23.54 7.86 48.86
N GLN A 119 -23.83 9.17 48.92
CA GLN A 119 -23.78 10.04 47.75
C GLN A 119 -22.36 10.11 47.15
N ARG A 120 -21.32 10.16 47.99
CA ARG A 120 -19.93 10.19 47.55
C ARG A 120 -19.52 8.87 46.89
N ARG A 121 -19.93 7.73 47.45
CA ARG A 121 -19.71 6.39 46.86
C ARG A 121 -20.42 6.26 45.52
N ALA A 122 -21.70 6.67 45.44
CA ALA A 122 -22.45 6.66 44.20
C ALA A 122 -21.80 7.55 43.12
N ARG A 123 -21.34 8.75 43.48
CA ARG A 123 -20.65 9.66 42.56
C ARG A 123 -19.32 9.09 42.06
N LEU A 124 -18.54 8.46 42.94
CA LEU A 124 -17.27 7.81 42.55
C LEU A 124 -17.51 6.60 41.64
N ALA A 125 -18.55 5.80 41.91
CA ALA A 125 -18.93 4.68 41.04
C ALA A 125 -19.36 5.17 39.65
N ALA A 126 -20.15 6.25 39.58
CA ALA A 126 -20.55 6.86 38.31
C ALA A 126 -19.35 7.42 37.52
N LEU A 127 -18.40 8.08 38.19
CA LEU A 127 -17.17 8.56 37.55
C LEU A 127 -16.33 7.41 36.99
N LYS A 128 -16.16 6.33 37.75
CA LYS A 128 -15.41 5.14 37.30
C LYS A 128 -16.06 4.49 36.07
N LEU A 129 -17.38 4.33 36.07
CA LEU A 129 -18.11 3.80 34.92
C LEU A 129 -17.96 4.69 33.67
N MET A 130 -17.96 6.02 33.85
CA MET A 130 -17.77 6.96 32.75
C MET A 130 -16.33 6.89 32.20
N GLU A 131 -15.33 6.76 33.06
CA GLU A 131 -13.93 6.57 32.67
C GLU A 131 -13.71 5.25 31.91
N ASP A 132 -14.27 4.14 32.42
CA ASP A 132 -14.22 2.83 31.75
C ASP A 132 -14.91 2.87 30.37
N ALA A 133 -16.04 3.59 30.26
CA ALA A 133 -16.76 3.76 29.00
C ALA A 133 -15.99 4.59 27.97
N ILE A 134 -15.32 5.68 28.41
CA ILE A 134 -14.46 6.49 27.55
C ILE A 134 -13.28 5.65 27.06
N ALA A 135 -12.59 4.94 27.96
CA ALA A 135 -11.47 4.08 27.60
C ALA A 135 -11.88 2.93 26.66
N ALA A 136 -13.08 2.36 26.82
CA ALA A 136 -13.60 1.35 25.90
C ALA A 136 -13.86 1.92 24.50
N ARG A 137 -14.42 3.14 24.42
CA ARG A 137 -14.65 3.84 23.15
C ARG A 137 -13.35 4.19 22.45
N GLU A 138 -12.36 4.73 23.16
CA GLU A 138 -11.04 5.05 22.60
C GLU A 138 -10.35 3.80 22.03
N ARG A 139 -10.42 2.67 22.73
CA ARG A 139 -9.89 1.38 22.21
C ARG A 139 -10.62 0.93 20.95
N ALA A 140 -11.94 1.06 20.88
CA ALA A 140 -12.72 0.70 19.70
C ALA A 140 -12.41 1.63 18.51
N GLU A 141 -12.31 2.94 18.74
CA GLU A 141 -11.91 3.92 17.73
C GLU A 141 -10.48 3.67 17.22
N ALA A 142 -9.53 3.37 18.13
CA ALA A 142 -8.16 3.02 17.77
C ALA A 142 -8.09 1.71 16.97
N ALA A 143 -8.83 0.67 17.35
CA ALA A 143 -8.91 -0.58 16.62
C ALA A 143 -9.51 -0.38 15.21
N HIS A 144 -10.57 0.42 15.09
CA HIS A 144 -11.17 0.76 13.80
C HIS A 144 -10.22 1.59 12.93
N ALA A 145 -9.47 2.52 13.52
CA ALA A 145 -8.47 3.31 12.80
C ALA A 145 -7.33 2.42 12.28
N ALA A 146 -6.79 1.52 13.13
CA ALA A 146 -5.75 0.58 12.75
C ALA A 146 -6.22 -0.40 11.65
N LEU A 147 -7.47 -0.88 11.73
CA LEU A 147 -8.07 -1.71 10.69
C LEU A 147 -8.16 -0.96 9.36
N ARG A 148 -8.68 0.28 9.36
CA ARG A 148 -8.75 1.12 8.16
C ARG A 148 -7.38 1.42 7.56
N GLU A 149 -6.38 1.68 8.40
CA GLU A 149 -5.00 1.90 7.96
C GLU A 149 -4.44 0.65 7.29
N SER A 150 -4.64 -0.53 7.89
CA SER A 150 -4.24 -1.82 7.34
C SER A 150 -4.94 -2.12 6.00
N GLU A 151 -6.27 -1.96 5.93
CA GLU A 151 -7.06 -2.13 4.70
C GLU A 151 -6.58 -1.18 3.59
N THR A 152 -6.34 0.09 3.93
CA THR A 152 -5.85 1.10 2.99
C THR A 152 -4.46 0.75 2.49
N LYS A 153 -3.56 0.31 3.38
CA LYS A 153 -2.22 -0.13 3.03
C LYS A 153 -2.24 -1.29 2.03
N TYR A 154 -3.03 -2.33 2.29
CA TYR A 154 -3.12 -3.47 1.37
C TYR A 154 -3.76 -3.09 0.04
N ARG A 155 -4.79 -2.23 0.05
CA ARG A 155 -5.40 -1.72 -1.19
C ARG A 155 -4.41 -0.93 -2.02
N LEU A 156 -3.61 -0.04 -1.42
CA LEU A 156 -2.61 0.75 -2.13
C LEU A 156 -1.50 -0.10 -2.75
N LEU A 157 -1.07 -1.17 -2.07
CA LEU A 157 -0.09 -2.10 -2.61
C LEU A 157 -0.64 -2.83 -3.84
N ALA A 158 -1.90 -3.28 -3.78
CA ALA A 158 -2.54 -3.95 -4.91
C ALA A 158 -2.87 -2.99 -6.07
N ASP A 159 -3.30 -1.76 -5.77
CA ASP A 159 -3.67 -0.76 -6.78
C ASP A 159 -2.47 -0.18 -7.54
N ASN A 160 -1.30 -0.12 -6.91
CA ASN A 160 -0.05 0.32 -7.54
C ASN A 160 0.79 -0.81 -8.15
N SER A 161 0.28 -2.05 -8.12
CA SER A 161 0.91 -3.16 -8.83
C SER A 161 0.85 -2.94 -10.34
N THR A 162 1.96 -3.23 -11.03
CA THR A 162 2.00 -3.26 -12.50
C THR A 162 1.16 -4.41 -13.05
N ASP A 163 1.15 -5.55 -12.35
CA ASP A 163 0.34 -6.70 -12.71
C ASP A 163 -1.11 -6.47 -12.28
N CYS A 164 -2.06 -6.92 -13.11
CA CYS A 164 -3.47 -6.86 -12.77
C CYS A 164 -3.78 -7.96 -11.76
N ILE A 165 -3.97 -7.56 -10.50
CA ILE A 165 -4.29 -8.44 -9.39
C ILE A 165 -5.81 -8.52 -9.27
N PHE A 166 -6.34 -9.71 -9.06
CA PHE A 166 -7.78 -9.90 -8.89
C PHE A 166 -8.08 -10.94 -7.81
N TRP A 167 -9.30 -10.86 -7.28
CA TRP A 167 -9.88 -11.86 -6.40
C TRP A 167 -11.31 -12.12 -6.86
N THR A 168 -11.62 -13.36 -7.24
CA THR A 168 -12.97 -13.85 -7.51
C THR A 168 -13.55 -14.55 -6.28
N GLY A 169 -14.85 -14.39 -6.03
CA GLY A 169 -15.58 -15.15 -5.01
C GLY A 169 -15.86 -16.59 -5.43
N PRO A 170 -16.45 -17.41 -4.55
CA PRO A 170 -16.86 -18.78 -4.87
C PRO A 170 -17.92 -18.90 -5.97
N ASP A 171 -18.58 -17.79 -6.29
CA ASP A 171 -19.56 -17.65 -7.37
C ASP A 171 -18.92 -17.23 -8.71
N GLY A 172 -17.58 -17.14 -8.75
CA GLY A 172 -16.82 -16.70 -9.92
C GLY A 172 -16.86 -15.19 -10.19
N ARG A 173 -17.55 -14.39 -9.36
CA ARG A 173 -17.63 -12.94 -9.53
C ARG A 173 -16.41 -12.25 -8.94
N PHE A 174 -15.92 -11.19 -9.58
CA PHE A 174 -14.83 -10.38 -9.04
C PHE A 174 -15.26 -9.68 -7.75
N LYS A 175 -14.59 -9.99 -6.63
CA LYS A 175 -14.65 -9.24 -5.37
C LYS A 175 -13.72 -8.02 -5.43
N TYR A 176 -12.60 -8.17 -6.12
CA TYR A 176 -11.60 -7.13 -6.33
C TYR A 176 -10.87 -7.34 -7.65
N ILE A 177 -10.52 -6.26 -8.32
CA ILE A 177 -9.60 -6.23 -9.45
C ILE A 177 -8.87 -4.89 -9.45
N SER A 178 -7.54 -4.93 -9.57
CA SER A 178 -6.72 -3.73 -9.49
C SER A 178 -6.92 -2.84 -10.73
N PRO A 179 -6.71 -1.51 -10.62
CA PRO A 179 -6.85 -0.58 -11.74
C PRO A 179 -5.94 -0.90 -12.95
N ALA A 180 -4.88 -1.68 -12.75
CA ALA A 180 -4.02 -2.19 -13.82
C ALA A 180 -4.78 -3.01 -14.88
N CYS A 181 -6.00 -3.50 -14.58
CA CYS A 181 -6.88 -4.12 -15.57
C CYS A 181 -7.16 -3.20 -16.76
N HIS A 182 -7.20 -1.88 -16.56
CA HIS A 182 -7.46 -0.92 -17.62
C HIS A 182 -6.28 -0.82 -18.58
N ALA A 183 -5.05 -0.80 -18.07
CA ALA A 183 -3.87 -0.82 -18.91
C ALA A 183 -3.78 -2.11 -19.72
N LEU A 184 -4.18 -3.24 -19.12
CA LEU A 184 -4.09 -4.58 -19.70
C LEU A 184 -5.19 -4.89 -20.72
N SER A 185 -6.43 -4.46 -20.47
CA SER A 185 -7.61 -4.81 -21.29
C SER A 185 -8.30 -3.64 -21.98
N GLY A 186 -8.08 -2.40 -21.53
CA GLY A 186 -8.81 -1.21 -21.97
C GLY A 186 -10.19 -1.04 -21.31
N HIS A 187 -10.55 -1.94 -20.39
CA HIS A 187 -11.79 -1.91 -19.62
C HIS A 187 -11.57 -1.42 -18.19
N ARG A 188 -12.55 -0.71 -17.65
CA ARG A 188 -12.49 -0.21 -16.27
C ARG A 188 -12.83 -1.32 -15.29
N VAL A 189 -12.40 -1.16 -14.05
CA VAL A 189 -12.77 -2.03 -12.91
C VAL A 189 -14.29 -2.24 -12.86
N SER A 190 -15.08 -1.19 -13.07
CA SER A 190 -16.55 -1.25 -13.09
C SER A 190 -17.10 -2.24 -14.12
N ASP A 191 -16.43 -2.41 -15.26
CA ASP A 191 -16.91 -3.26 -16.35
C ASP A 191 -16.78 -4.74 -15.93
N PHE A 192 -15.68 -5.12 -15.29
CA PHE A 192 -15.45 -6.47 -14.76
C PHE A 192 -16.33 -6.81 -13.55
N LEU A 193 -16.62 -5.82 -12.69
CA LEU A 193 -17.54 -6.01 -11.57
C LEU A 193 -18.99 -6.17 -12.02
N ALA A 194 -19.37 -5.53 -13.14
CA ALA A 194 -20.71 -5.63 -13.71
C ALA A 194 -20.93 -6.94 -14.46
N ASP A 195 -19.95 -7.38 -15.24
CA ASP A 195 -20.02 -8.60 -16.07
C ASP A 195 -18.86 -9.56 -15.79
N PRO A 196 -19.09 -10.64 -15.02
CA PRO A 196 -18.09 -11.68 -14.77
C PRO A 196 -17.61 -12.39 -16.04
N ALA A 197 -18.43 -12.43 -17.11
CA ALA A 197 -18.08 -13.11 -18.36
C ALA A 197 -17.14 -12.28 -19.24
N LEU A 198 -16.96 -10.98 -18.93
CA LEU A 198 -16.11 -10.07 -19.70
C LEU A 198 -14.68 -10.61 -19.85
N MET A 199 -14.10 -11.16 -18.78
CA MET A 199 -12.73 -11.69 -18.83
C MET A 199 -12.59 -12.79 -19.90
N VAL A 200 -13.50 -13.76 -19.92
CA VAL A 200 -13.49 -14.87 -20.90
C VAL A 200 -13.76 -14.35 -22.32
N ALA A 201 -14.61 -13.34 -22.46
CA ALA A 201 -14.91 -12.72 -23.76
C ALA A 201 -13.68 -12.02 -24.36
N LEU A 202 -12.84 -11.41 -23.53
CA LEU A 202 -11.62 -10.73 -23.96
C LEU A 202 -10.49 -11.71 -24.32
N ILE A 203 -10.53 -12.96 -23.87
CA ILE A 203 -9.53 -13.96 -24.26
C ILE A 203 -9.68 -14.29 -25.75
N HIS A 204 -8.56 -14.41 -26.45
CA HIS A 204 -8.50 -14.76 -27.85
C HIS A 204 -9.22 -16.10 -28.10
N PRO A 205 -10.05 -16.23 -29.15
CA PRO A 205 -10.90 -17.40 -29.37
C PRO A 205 -10.20 -18.75 -29.23
N ASP A 206 -9.01 -18.89 -29.82
CA ASP A 206 -8.20 -20.13 -29.77
C ASP A 206 -7.77 -20.53 -28.35
N ASP A 207 -7.61 -19.56 -27.44
CA ASP A 207 -7.04 -19.78 -26.11
C ASP A 207 -8.15 -19.96 -25.04
N ARG A 208 -9.41 -19.64 -25.39
CA ARG A 208 -10.56 -19.71 -24.47
C ARG A 208 -10.76 -21.11 -23.89
N ALA A 209 -10.64 -22.15 -24.71
CA ALA A 209 -10.84 -23.53 -24.27
C ALA A 209 -9.81 -23.92 -23.19
N HIS A 210 -8.55 -23.52 -23.38
CA HIS A 210 -7.47 -23.76 -22.43
C HIS A 210 -7.67 -22.98 -21.13
N PHE A 211 -8.09 -21.71 -21.22
CA PHE A 211 -8.41 -20.91 -20.05
C PHE A 211 -9.56 -21.50 -19.23
N VAL A 212 -10.66 -21.89 -19.89
CA VAL A 212 -11.82 -22.50 -19.22
C VAL A 212 -11.43 -23.81 -18.55
N ALA A 213 -10.60 -24.64 -19.18
CA ALA A 213 -10.09 -25.87 -18.58
C ALA A 213 -9.20 -25.58 -17.36
N HIS A 214 -8.36 -24.54 -17.43
CA HIS A 214 -7.52 -24.10 -16.31
C HIS A 214 -8.35 -23.61 -15.11
N THR A 215 -9.48 -22.93 -15.36
CA THR A 215 -10.41 -22.47 -14.32
C THR A 215 -11.52 -23.47 -14.00
N ALA A 216 -11.49 -24.71 -14.52
CA ALA A 216 -12.57 -25.67 -14.32
C ALA A 216 -12.56 -26.29 -12.92
N ASP A 217 -11.38 -26.51 -12.34
CA ASP A 217 -11.22 -26.91 -10.95
C ASP A 217 -10.78 -25.70 -10.11
N ASP A 218 -11.77 -25.10 -9.46
CA ASP A 218 -11.64 -23.93 -8.61
C ASP A 218 -10.92 -24.20 -7.28
N ARG A 219 -10.69 -25.47 -6.94
CA ARG A 219 -10.10 -25.92 -5.68
C ARG A 219 -8.78 -26.66 -5.86
N ALA A 220 -8.40 -26.97 -7.09
CA ALA A 220 -7.09 -27.54 -7.41
C ALA A 220 -5.98 -26.66 -6.83
N ALA A 221 -5.08 -27.29 -6.07
CA ALA A 221 -3.97 -26.62 -5.40
C ALA A 221 -2.76 -26.42 -6.31
N GLU A 222 -2.74 -27.02 -7.50
CA GLU A 222 -1.61 -26.87 -8.42
C GLU A 222 -1.69 -25.51 -9.12
N PRO A 223 -0.72 -24.61 -8.87
CA PRO A 223 -0.66 -23.31 -9.53
C PRO A 223 -0.31 -23.52 -11.00
N GLY A 224 -1.32 -23.54 -11.86
CA GLY A 224 -1.10 -23.51 -13.29
C GLY A 224 -0.70 -22.10 -13.71
N GLU A 225 0.56 -21.88 -14.07
CA GLU A 225 0.90 -20.74 -14.92
C GLU A 225 0.32 -20.99 -16.31
N LEU A 226 -0.43 -20.03 -16.84
CA LEU A 226 -1.01 -20.10 -18.18
C LEU A 226 -0.68 -18.83 -18.97
N ASP A 227 0.06 -19.01 -20.06
CA ASP A 227 0.23 -17.95 -21.06
C ASP A 227 -0.94 -18.00 -22.06
N PHE A 228 -1.68 -16.90 -22.20
CA PHE A 228 -2.74 -16.78 -23.21
C PHE A 228 -2.79 -15.41 -23.86
N ARG A 229 -3.46 -15.30 -25.00
CA ARG A 229 -3.69 -14.04 -25.70
C ARG A 229 -4.98 -13.38 -25.24
N LEU A 230 -4.89 -12.10 -24.90
CA LEU A 230 -6.01 -11.23 -24.58
C LEU A 230 -6.19 -10.21 -25.72
N VAL A 231 -7.43 -10.02 -26.16
CA VAL A 231 -7.83 -8.98 -27.10
C VAL A 231 -8.17 -7.73 -26.29
N HIS A 232 -7.34 -6.70 -26.44
CA HIS A 232 -7.57 -5.40 -25.83
C HIS A 232 -8.73 -4.68 -26.53
N LYS A 233 -9.36 -3.72 -25.85
CA LYS A 233 -10.51 -2.95 -26.35
C LYS A 233 -10.26 -2.22 -27.68
N ASP A 234 -9.01 -1.86 -27.99
CA ASP A 234 -8.62 -1.25 -29.27
C ASP A 234 -8.40 -2.27 -30.41
N GLY A 235 -8.58 -3.57 -30.14
CA GLY A 235 -8.36 -4.67 -31.08
C GLY A 235 -6.95 -5.24 -31.09
N SER A 236 -5.99 -4.65 -30.36
CA SER A 236 -4.64 -5.21 -30.25
C SER A 236 -4.62 -6.49 -29.42
N VAL A 237 -3.75 -7.43 -29.79
CA VAL A 237 -3.56 -8.69 -29.06
C VAL A 237 -2.37 -8.58 -28.13
N ARG A 238 -2.56 -8.98 -26.87
CA ARG A 238 -1.54 -8.97 -25.83
C ARG A 238 -1.34 -10.36 -25.26
N TRP A 239 -0.10 -10.72 -24.97
CA TRP A 239 0.21 -11.95 -24.28
C TRP A 239 0.17 -11.72 -22.77
N ILE A 240 -0.61 -12.54 -22.07
CA ILE A 240 -0.79 -12.49 -20.63
C ILE A 240 -0.24 -13.77 -20.02
N SER A 241 0.69 -13.62 -19.06
CA SER A 241 1.03 -14.70 -18.13
C SER A 241 0.08 -14.59 -16.95
N HIS A 242 -0.72 -15.64 -16.75
CA HIS A 242 -1.73 -15.74 -15.74
C HIS A 242 -1.32 -16.72 -14.66
N HIS A 243 -1.48 -16.30 -13.41
CA HIS A 243 -1.28 -17.14 -12.26
C HIS A 243 -2.49 -17.00 -11.34
N CYS A 244 -3.11 -18.11 -10.92
CA CYS A 244 -4.20 -18.05 -9.96
C CYS A 244 -4.23 -19.23 -8.99
N GLU A 245 -4.57 -18.94 -7.73
CA GLU A 245 -4.58 -19.88 -6.62
C GLU A 245 -5.87 -19.74 -5.79
N PRO A 246 -6.39 -20.85 -5.23
CA PRO A 246 -7.53 -20.81 -4.33
C PRO A 246 -7.18 -20.12 -2.99
N ILE A 247 -8.11 -19.32 -2.46
CA ILE A 247 -8.01 -18.71 -1.13
C ILE A 247 -9.00 -19.41 -0.19
N TYR A 248 -8.50 -19.77 0.99
CA TYR A 248 -9.30 -20.33 2.08
C TYR A 248 -9.31 -19.40 3.29
N GLY A 249 -10.44 -19.33 3.99
CA GLY A 249 -10.57 -18.63 5.26
C GLY A 249 -9.91 -19.38 6.41
N THR A 250 -9.88 -18.76 7.60
CA THR A 250 -9.27 -19.35 8.81
C THR A 250 -9.91 -20.68 9.22
N ASN A 251 -11.15 -20.92 8.80
CA ASN A 251 -11.93 -22.12 9.13
C ASN A 251 -11.87 -23.18 8.01
N GLY A 252 -11.04 -22.99 6.98
CA GLY A 252 -10.95 -23.87 5.82
C GLY A 252 -12.07 -23.67 4.79
N GLU A 253 -12.90 -22.65 4.95
CA GLU A 253 -13.95 -22.29 3.99
C GLU A 253 -13.34 -21.73 2.70
N TYR A 254 -13.85 -22.16 1.55
CA TYR A 254 -13.39 -21.67 0.26
C TYR A 254 -13.91 -20.24 0.02
N LEU A 255 -13.00 -19.27 -0.14
CA LEU A 255 -13.33 -17.85 -0.32
C LEU A 255 -13.23 -17.38 -1.78
N GLY A 256 -12.87 -18.28 -2.69
CA GLY A 256 -12.71 -18.05 -4.12
C GLY A 256 -11.25 -18.16 -4.57
N ARG A 257 -10.85 -17.47 -5.64
CA ARG A 257 -9.48 -17.50 -6.18
C ARG A 257 -8.88 -16.12 -6.23
N HIS A 258 -7.58 -16.00 -5.96
CA HIS A 258 -6.84 -14.80 -6.31
C HIS A 258 -5.81 -15.11 -7.38
N GLY A 259 -5.48 -14.10 -8.18
CA GLY A 259 -4.48 -14.25 -9.20
C GLY A 259 -3.92 -12.94 -9.69
N SER A 260 -2.92 -13.07 -10.53
CA SER A 260 -2.27 -11.96 -11.22
C SER A 260 -2.22 -12.23 -12.72
N ASN A 261 -2.39 -11.17 -13.49
CA ASN A 261 -2.25 -11.15 -14.94
C ASN A 261 -1.13 -10.17 -15.29
N ARG A 262 -0.04 -10.67 -15.86
CA ARG A 262 1.10 -9.88 -16.31
C ARG A 262 1.14 -9.78 -17.82
N ASP A 263 1.26 -8.58 -18.35
CA ASP A 263 1.48 -8.35 -19.79
C ASP A 263 2.93 -8.74 -20.15
N ILE A 264 3.09 -9.83 -20.89
CA ILE A 264 4.36 -10.36 -21.40
C ILE A 264 4.51 -10.15 -22.90
N THR A 265 3.69 -9.27 -23.52
CA THR A 265 3.68 -9.04 -24.97
C THR A 265 5.04 -8.63 -25.49
N LYS A 266 5.72 -7.70 -24.82
CA LYS A 266 7.07 -7.24 -25.22
C LYS A 266 8.09 -8.38 -25.19
N ARG A 267 8.00 -9.25 -24.18
CA ARG A 267 8.89 -10.42 -24.04
C ARG A 267 8.67 -11.39 -25.20
N LYS A 268 7.43 -11.80 -25.46
CA LYS A 268 7.09 -12.71 -26.57
C LYS A 268 7.45 -12.11 -27.94
N GLN A 269 7.25 -10.80 -28.14
CA GLN A 269 7.64 -10.11 -29.37
C GLN A 269 9.16 -10.10 -29.56
N ALA A 270 9.94 -9.86 -28.49
CA ALA A 270 11.39 -9.90 -28.55
C ALA A 270 11.92 -11.32 -28.82
N GLU A 271 11.34 -12.33 -28.16
CA GLU A 271 11.65 -13.75 -28.39
C GLU A 271 11.36 -14.14 -29.85
N GLU A 272 10.17 -13.79 -30.38
CA GLU A 272 9.79 -14.10 -31.75
C GLU A 272 10.64 -13.34 -32.78
N MET A 273 10.96 -12.07 -32.53
CA MET A 273 11.86 -11.31 -33.39
C MET A 273 13.26 -11.90 -33.39
N GLY A 274 13.78 -12.28 -32.21
CA GLY A 274 15.06 -12.97 -32.08
C GLY A 274 15.08 -14.28 -32.86
N ARG A 275 14.02 -15.09 -32.76
CA ARG A 275 13.85 -16.33 -33.54
C ARG A 275 13.83 -16.07 -35.04
N LYS A 276 13.07 -15.06 -35.50
CA LYS A 276 13.02 -14.66 -36.92
C LYS A 276 14.38 -14.21 -37.44
N LEU A 277 15.11 -13.40 -36.67
CA LEU A 277 16.46 -12.96 -37.04
C LEU A 277 17.45 -14.13 -37.08
N ALA A 278 17.41 -15.03 -36.11
CA ALA A 278 18.24 -16.23 -36.11
C ALA A 278 17.99 -17.10 -37.35
N LEU A 279 16.72 -17.31 -37.71
CA LEU A 279 16.35 -18.03 -38.94
C LEU A 279 16.81 -17.30 -40.20
N ALA A 280 16.67 -15.98 -40.27
CA ALA A 280 17.12 -15.18 -41.41
C ALA A 280 18.63 -15.26 -41.61
N VAL A 281 19.42 -15.27 -40.53
CA VAL A 281 20.88 -15.46 -40.58
C VAL A 281 21.22 -16.90 -41.00
N GLN A 282 20.56 -17.89 -40.39
CA GLN A 282 20.81 -19.31 -40.70
C GLN A 282 20.54 -19.65 -42.17
N GLN A 283 19.46 -19.10 -42.73
CA GLN A 283 18.97 -19.38 -44.10
C GLN A 283 19.45 -18.37 -45.15
N SER A 284 20.32 -17.42 -44.76
CA SER A 284 20.93 -16.47 -45.70
C SER A 284 21.71 -17.21 -46.79
N SER A 285 21.59 -16.77 -48.04
CA SER A 285 22.34 -17.31 -49.18
C SER A 285 23.85 -17.07 -49.08
N ASN A 286 24.24 -15.96 -48.45
CA ASN A 286 25.65 -15.66 -48.21
C ASN A 286 26.15 -16.41 -46.98
N SER A 287 27.40 -16.86 -47.05
CA SER A 287 28.11 -17.48 -45.92
C SER A 287 28.31 -16.44 -44.82
N ILE A 288 27.85 -16.76 -43.61
CA ILE A 288 28.00 -15.90 -42.43
C ILE A 288 28.82 -16.66 -41.40
N ILE A 289 29.86 -16.00 -40.90
CA ILE A 289 30.78 -16.50 -39.87
C ILE A 289 30.85 -15.46 -38.76
N ILE A 290 30.68 -15.88 -37.51
CA ILE A 290 30.88 -15.03 -36.34
C ILE A 290 32.07 -15.57 -35.56
N THR A 291 33.01 -14.69 -35.23
CA THR A 291 34.19 -15.02 -34.45
C THR A 291 34.31 -14.14 -33.21
N ASP A 292 35.00 -14.64 -32.19
CA ASP A 292 35.43 -13.82 -31.06
C ASP A 292 36.50 -12.79 -31.46
N THR A 293 36.95 -11.98 -30.50
CA THR A 293 38.01 -10.97 -30.75
C THR A 293 39.37 -11.55 -31.14
N GLN A 294 39.60 -12.84 -30.91
CA GLN A 294 40.84 -13.56 -31.26
C GLN A 294 40.69 -14.33 -32.59
N GLY A 295 39.53 -14.22 -33.25
CA GLY A 295 39.24 -14.87 -34.52
C GLY A 295 38.95 -16.37 -34.38
N ARG A 296 38.47 -16.84 -33.22
CA ARG A 296 37.91 -18.20 -33.10
C ARG A 296 36.45 -18.18 -33.52
N ILE A 297 36.06 -19.12 -34.37
CA ILE A 297 34.70 -19.28 -34.88
C ILE A 297 33.78 -19.72 -33.75
N GLU A 298 32.72 -18.94 -33.52
CA GLU A 298 31.66 -19.27 -32.56
C GLU A 298 30.37 -19.71 -33.26
N TYR A 299 30.13 -19.19 -34.47
CA TYR A 299 28.94 -19.52 -35.25
C TYR A 299 29.22 -19.47 -36.74
N VAL A 300 28.57 -20.36 -37.48
CA VAL A 300 28.49 -20.36 -38.94
C VAL A 300 27.07 -20.73 -39.37
N ASN A 301 26.58 -20.16 -40.46
CA ASN A 301 25.26 -20.49 -41.01
C ASN A 301 25.30 -21.67 -42.00
N ASP A 302 24.14 -22.06 -42.53
CA ASP A 302 24.04 -23.21 -43.46
C ASP A 302 24.80 -22.96 -44.77
N ALA A 303 24.79 -21.72 -45.28
CA ALA A 303 25.52 -21.36 -46.49
C ALA A 303 27.03 -21.52 -46.33
N PHE A 304 27.60 -21.24 -45.15
CA PHE A 304 29.00 -21.53 -44.87
C PHE A 304 29.32 -23.02 -45.00
N VAL A 305 28.45 -23.89 -44.45
CA VAL A 305 28.65 -25.35 -44.50
C VAL A 305 28.57 -25.85 -45.94
N GLN A 306 27.57 -25.39 -46.69
CA GLN A 306 27.39 -25.75 -48.11
C GLN A 306 28.55 -25.26 -48.97
N MET A 307 29.01 -24.03 -48.74
CA MET A 307 30.12 -23.43 -49.49
C MET A 307 31.46 -24.08 -49.10
N SER A 308 31.81 -24.13 -47.83
CA SER A 308 33.15 -24.61 -47.43
C SER A 308 33.30 -26.13 -47.41
N GLY A 309 32.18 -26.86 -47.29
CA GLY A 309 32.16 -28.32 -47.09
C GLY A 309 32.51 -28.75 -45.66
N TYR A 310 32.80 -27.82 -44.75
CA TYR A 310 33.07 -28.11 -43.34
C TYR A 310 31.79 -28.06 -42.51
N THR A 311 31.66 -28.99 -41.57
CA THR A 311 30.55 -29.00 -40.61
C THR A 311 30.77 -27.99 -39.49
N VAL A 312 29.70 -27.58 -38.81
CA VAL A 312 29.76 -26.64 -37.66
C VAL A 312 30.72 -27.15 -36.58
N ASP A 313 30.62 -28.43 -36.21
CA ASP A 313 31.46 -29.05 -35.17
C ASP A 313 32.96 -29.08 -35.55
N GLU A 314 33.26 -29.18 -36.84
CA GLU A 314 34.64 -29.19 -37.32
C GLU A 314 35.29 -27.81 -37.27
N VAL A 315 34.52 -26.73 -37.34
CA VAL A 315 35.04 -25.36 -37.40
C VAL A 315 34.89 -24.59 -36.08
N ALA A 316 33.98 -25.01 -35.21
CA ALA A 316 33.78 -24.39 -33.90
C ALA A 316 35.10 -24.30 -33.11
N GLY A 317 35.40 -23.10 -32.60
CA GLY A 317 36.62 -22.78 -31.86
C GLY A 317 37.90 -22.65 -32.71
N LYS A 318 37.86 -23.03 -34.01
CA LYS A 318 39.01 -22.89 -34.92
C LYS A 318 39.08 -21.49 -35.52
N ASN A 319 40.21 -21.17 -36.14
CA ASN A 319 40.41 -19.90 -36.81
C ASN A 319 40.10 -20.04 -38.32
N PRO A 320 39.39 -19.08 -38.96
CA PRO A 320 39.02 -19.14 -40.39
C PRO A 320 40.19 -19.32 -41.36
N ARG A 321 41.44 -19.16 -40.91
CA ARG A 321 42.65 -19.50 -41.68
C ARG A 321 42.66 -20.94 -42.21
N LEU A 322 41.86 -21.85 -41.64
CA LEU A 322 41.70 -23.21 -42.15
C LEU A 322 41.18 -23.26 -43.61
N LEU A 323 40.56 -22.18 -44.09
CA LEU A 323 40.05 -22.03 -45.45
C LEU A 323 41.08 -21.48 -46.44
N GLN A 324 42.29 -21.08 -46.00
CA GLN A 324 43.25 -20.42 -46.88
C GLN A 324 43.78 -21.38 -47.96
N SER A 325 43.70 -21.01 -49.24
CA SER A 325 44.33 -21.77 -50.34
C SER A 325 45.84 -21.51 -50.43
N GLY A 326 46.31 -20.38 -49.88
CA GLY A 326 47.67 -19.87 -49.99
C GLY A 326 47.86 -18.84 -51.11
N GLU A 327 46.86 -18.61 -51.96
CA GLU A 327 46.94 -17.66 -53.07
C GLU A 327 46.61 -16.22 -52.66
N THR A 328 45.88 -16.04 -51.56
CA THR A 328 45.61 -14.70 -51.01
C THR A 328 46.90 -14.11 -50.43
N PRO A 329 47.31 -12.89 -50.82
CA PRO A 329 48.49 -12.24 -50.27
C PRO A 329 48.43 -12.07 -48.73
N PRO A 330 49.53 -12.31 -48.00
CA PRO A 330 49.56 -12.09 -46.55
C PRO A 330 49.20 -10.66 -46.11
N SER A 331 49.49 -9.66 -46.96
CA SER A 331 49.12 -8.26 -46.72
C SER A 331 47.61 -8.06 -46.58
N THR A 332 46.80 -8.81 -47.33
CA THR A 332 45.34 -8.75 -47.27
C THR A 332 44.82 -9.09 -45.87
N TYR A 333 45.41 -10.10 -45.22
CA TYR A 333 45.07 -10.46 -43.84
C TYR A 333 45.55 -9.43 -42.82
N ALA A 334 46.72 -8.82 -43.05
CA ALA A 334 47.22 -7.74 -42.20
C ALA A 334 46.28 -6.51 -42.26
N ASP A 335 45.83 -6.14 -43.46
CA ASP A 335 44.89 -5.03 -43.68
C ASP A 335 43.51 -5.29 -43.06
N LEU A 336 43.02 -6.54 -43.16
CA LEU A 336 41.82 -7.01 -42.46
C LEU A 336 41.93 -6.75 -40.95
N TRP A 337 42.96 -7.30 -40.31
CA TRP A 337 43.14 -7.21 -38.87
C TRP A 337 43.36 -5.77 -38.40
N ALA A 338 44.13 -4.97 -39.15
CA ALA A 338 44.33 -3.55 -38.86
C ALA A 338 43.01 -2.76 -38.90
N SER A 339 42.10 -3.09 -39.82
CA SER A 339 40.81 -2.42 -39.96
C SER A 339 39.83 -2.79 -38.86
N VAL A 340 39.64 -4.09 -38.61
CA VAL A 340 38.61 -4.56 -37.68
C VAL A 340 38.97 -4.31 -36.22
N THR A 341 40.26 -4.30 -35.87
CA THR A 341 40.72 -3.95 -34.51
C THR A 341 40.57 -2.45 -34.20
N GLN A 342 40.62 -1.59 -35.22
CA GLN A 342 40.21 -0.18 -35.11
C GLN A 342 38.68 -0.01 -35.12
N GLY A 343 37.94 -1.11 -35.24
CA GLY A 343 36.50 -1.15 -35.27
C GLY A 343 35.89 -0.66 -36.60
N LYS A 344 36.66 -0.64 -37.68
CA LYS A 344 36.18 -0.30 -39.03
C LYS A 344 35.81 -1.57 -39.80
N PRO A 345 34.78 -1.56 -40.65
CA PRO A 345 34.51 -2.67 -41.54
C PRO A 345 35.64 -2.80 -42.56
N TRP A 346 35.96 -4.03 -42.93
CA TRP A 346 36.91 -4.37 -43.98
C TRP A 346 36.19 -5.06 -45.13
N ARG A 347 36.64 -4.83 -46.37
CA ARG A 347 36.14 -5.49 -47.58
C ARG A 347 37.31 -5.93 -48.46
N GLY A 348 37.20 -7.12 -49.03
CA GLY A 348 38.19 -7.62 -49.98
C GLY A 348 37.85 -9.01 -50.48
N GLU A 349 38.75 -9.57 -51.29
CA GLU A 349 38.60 -10.90 -51.86
C GLU A 349 39.56 -11.90 -51.20
N PHE A 350 39.11 -13.15 -51.06
CA PHE A 350 39.92 -14.26 -50.62
C PHE A 350 39.83 -15.41 -51.62
N ALA A 351 40.99 -15.95 -51.99
CA ALA A 351 41.09 -17.28 -52.57
C ALA A 351 41.13 -18.29 -51.41
N ASN A 352 40.07 -19.09 -51.31
CA ASN A 352 39.87 -20.09 -50.27
C ASN A 352 39.85 -21.50 -50.87
N ARG A 353 40.06 -22.51 -50.02
CA ARG A 353 40.01 -23.93 -50.34
C ARG A 353 38.92 -24.63 -49.55
N ARG A 354 38.05 -25.37 -50.23
CA ARG A 354 37.00 -26.20 -49.62
C ARG A 354 37.63 -27.43 -48.96
N LYS A 355 36.85 -28.15 -48.16
CA LYS A 355 37.29 -29.40 -47.50
C LYS A 355 37.74 -30.48 -48.49
N ASP A 356 37.14 -30.54 -49.68
CA ASP A 356 37.49 -31.48 -50.74
C ASP A 356 38.77 -31.10 -51.52
N GLY A 357 39.36 -29.94 -51.23
CA GLY A 357 40.56 -29.43 -51.88
C GLY A 357 40.30 -28.49 -53.06
N THR A 358 39.05 -28.27 -53.46
CA THR A 358 38.72 -27.33 -54.56
C THR A 358 38.89 -25.87 -54.11
N ASP A 359 39.49 -25.05 -54.96
CA ASP A 359 39.66 -23.63 -54.70
C ASP A 359 38.44 -22.84 -55.20
N TYR A 360 38.12 -21.78 -54.47
CA TYR A 360 37.00 -20.90 -54.75
C TYR A 360 37.32 -19.47 -54.31
N LEU A 361 36.77 -18.51 -55.03
CA LEU A 361 36.98 -17.10 -54.76
C LEU A 361 35.77 -16.53 -54.03
N VAL A 362 36.01 -15.84 -52.92
CA VAL A 362 34.96 -15.12 -52.20
C VAL A 362 35.23 -13.63 -52.16
N THR A 363 34.17 -12.84 -52.30
CA THR A 363 34.14 -11.48 -51.78
C THR A 363 33.69 -11.53 -50.33
N ALA A 364 34.40 -10.86 -49.44
CA ALA A 364 34.14 -10.86 -48.01
C ALA A 364 34.01 -9.44 -47.47
N THR A 365 33.01 -9.23 -46.60
CA THR A 365 32.93 -8.06 -45.72
C THR A 365 33.07 -8.55 -44.29
N VAL A 366 34.01 -8.00 -43.53
CA VAL A 366 34.21 -8.31 -42.12
C VAL A 366 33.92 -7.08 -41.28
N THR A 367 32.93 -7.18 -40.40
CA THR A 367 32.45 -6.06 -39.57
C THR A 367 32.59 -6.39 -38.09
N PRO A 368 33.22 -5.51 -37.28
CA PRO A 368 33.29 -5.68 -35.84
C PRO A 368 31.94 -5.37 -35.18
N LEU A 369 31.47 -6.27 -34.32
CA LEU A 369 30.27 -6.07 -33.48
C LEU A 369 30.65 -5.33 -32.21
N ARG A 370 29.98 -4.19 -32.01
CA ARG A 370 30.20 -3.29 -30.87
C ARG A 370 29.03 -3.34 -29.91
N GLN A 371 29.32 -3.38 -28.62
CA GLN A 371 28.32 -3.14 -27.57
C GLN A 371 28.02 -1.63 -27.45
N ALA A 372 26.99 -1.30 -26.67
CA ALA A 372 26.54 0.08 -26.45
C ALA A 372 27.62 0.98 -25.81
N ASP A 373 28.58 0.39 -25.10
CA ASP A 373 29.75 1.05 -24.51
C ASP A 373 30.91 1.27 -25.50
N GLY A 374 30.76 0.80 -26.75
CA GLY A 374 31.76 0.89 -27.80
C GLY A 374 32.77 -0.27 -27.83
N GLN A 375 32.71 -1.21 -26.87
CA GLN A 375 33.60 -2.37 -26.83
C GLN A 375 33.32 -3.32 -28.01
N ILE A 376 34.37 -3.74 -28.71
CA ILE A 376 34.27 -4.78 -29.74
C ILE A 376 34.24 -6.13 -29.04
N THR A 377 33.21 -6.93 -29.32
CA THR A 377 33.02 -8.26 -28.70
C THR A 377 33.26 -9.40 -29.69
N HIS A 378 32.89 -9.20 -30.95
CA HIS A 378 32.93 -10.22 -31.99
C HIS A 378 33.23 -9.59 -33.36
N HIS A 379 33.54 -10.42 -34.34
CA HIS A 379 33.61 -10.03 -35.74
C HIS A 379 32.65 -10.88 -36.57
N VAL A 380 31.92 -10.26 -37.48
CA VAL A 380 31.01 -10.93 -38.42
C VAL A 380 31.62 -10.85 -39.81
N GLY A 381 31.95 -12.00 -40.39
CA GLY A 381 32.31 -12.14 -41.79
C GLY A 381 31.11 -12.57 -42.60
N VAL A 382 30.78 -11.81 -43.64
CA VAL A 382 29.82 -12.19 -44.69
C VAL A 382 30.60 -12.44 -45.96
N GLN A 383 30.44 -13.62 -46.54
CA GLN A 383 31.18 -14.09 -47.71
C GLN A 383 30.20 -14.52 -48.81
N GLU A 384 30.50 -14.08 -50.02
CA GLU A 384 29.79 -14.46 -51.24
C GLU A 384 30.76 -15.19 -52.16
N ASP A 385 30.39 -16.38 -52.61
CA ASP A 385 31.15 -17.14 -53.61
C ASP A 385 30.95 -16.51 -54.98
N ILE A 386 32.02 -15.93 -55.52
CA ILE A 386 32.01 -15.22 -56.80
C ILE A 386 32.71 -16.03 -57.90
N THR A 387 33.04 -17.30 -57.64
CA THR A 387 33.79 -18.15 -58.57
C THR A 387 33.08 -18.26 -59.92
N GLN A 388 31.79 -18.61 -59.91
CA GLN A 388 30.99 -18.72 -61.13
C GLN A 388 30.76 -17.36 -61.80
N SER A 389 30.53 -16.32 -61.00
CA SER A 389 30.30 -14.96 -61.48
C SER A 389 31.53 -14.41 -62.22
N LYS A 390 32.73 -14.59 -61.65
CA LYS A 390 33.98 -14.19 -62.30
C LYS A 390 34.27 -15.01 -63.56
N ALA A 391 34.10 -16.33 -63.51
CA ALA A 391 34.31 -17.18 -64.69
C ALA A 391 33.41 -16.77 -65.87
N LEU A 392 32.11 -16.52 -65.59
CA LEU A 392 31.17 -16.07 -66.62
C LEU A 392 31.52 -14.69 -67.15
N ASN A 393 31.96 -13.78 -66.28
CA ASN A 393 32.35 -12.43 -66.69
C ASN A 393 33.64 -12.44 -67.55
N GLU A 394 34.59 -13.31 -67.22
CA GLU A 394 35.80 -13.52 -68.02
C GLU A 394 35.47 -14.13 -69.40
N GLU A 395 34.59 -15.12 -69.45
CA GLU A 395 34.10 -15.71 -70.71
C GLU A 395 33.38 -14.66 -71.57
N LEU A 396 32.53 -13.83 -70.96
CA LEU A 396 31.81 -12.76 -71.64
C LEU A 396 32.76 -11.67 -72.17
N GLU A 397 33.79 -11.32 -71.42
CA GLU A 397 34.84 -10.40 -71.88
C GLU A 397 35.66 -10.97 -73.04
N GLN A 398 36.01 -12.26 -72.99
CA GLN A 398 36.69 -12.94 -74.10
C GLN A 398 35.81 -12.96 -75.37
N HIS A 399 34.53 -13.30 -75.23
CA HIS A 399 33.58 -13.25 -76.35
C HIS A 399 33.40 -11.83 -76.88
N ARG A 400 33.33 -10.83 -75.99
CA ARG A 400 33.23 -9.41 -76.38
C ARG A 400 34.46 -8.96 -77.15
N HIS A 401 35.66 -9.33 -76.70
CA HIS A 401 36.91 -9.01 -77.40
C HIS A 401 36.96 -9.65 -78.78
N HIS A 402 36.62 -10.95 -78.87
CA HIS A 402 36.60 -11.67 -80.15
C HIS A 402 35.57 -11.10 -81.14
N LEU A 403 34.38 -10.75 -80.66
CA LEU A 403 33.35 -10.12 -81.50
C LEU A 403 33.79 -8.73 -81.98
N GLN A 404 34.48 -7.96 -81.14
CA GLN A 404 35.01 -6.66 -81.54
C GLN A 404 36.04 -6.80 -82.66
N GLU A 405 36.97 -7.76 -82.56
CA GLU A 405 37.95 -8.05 -83.62
C GLU A 405 37.28 -8.41 -84.94
N LEU A 406 36.25 -9.28 -84.92
CA LEU A 406 35.49 -9.66 -86.11
C LEU A 406 34.72 -8.47 -86.72
N VAL A 407 34.16 -7.60 -85.89
CA VAL A 407 33.48 -6.38 -86.34
C VAL A 407 34.47 -5.44 -87.03
N ASP A 408 35.66 -5.25 -86.46
CA ASP A 408 36.70 -4.38 -87.00
C ASP A 408 37.21 -4.92 -88.36
N GLU A 409 37.43 -6.24 -88.47
CA GLU A 409 37.80 -6.91 -89.73
C GLU A 409 36.72 -6.72 -90.81
N ARG A 410 35.45 -7.01 -90.48
CA ARG A 410 34.33 -6.85 -91.43
C ARG A 410 34.11 -5.40 -91.83
N THR A 411 34.31 -4.46 -90.91
CA THR A 411 34.20 -3.03 -91.21
C THR A 411 35.30 -2.61 -92.19
N ALA A 412 36.54 -3.08 -92.00
CA ALA A 412 37.64 -2.83 -92.92
C ALA A 412 37.39 -3.43 -94.32
N ASP A 413 36.90 -4.68 -94.38
CA ASP A 413 36.52 -5.35 -95.63
C ASP A 413 35.42 -4.59 -96.38
N LEU A 414 34.37 -4.17 -95.67
CA LEU A 414 33.27 -3.41 -96.26
C LEU A 414 33.73 -2.03 -96.75
N GLN A 415 34.61 -1.35 -96.01
CA GLN A 415 35.21 -0.09 -96.46
C GLN A 415 36.03 -0.30 -97.75
N ARG A 416 36.79 -1.40 -97.83
CA ARG A 416 37.57 -1.75 -99.01
C ARG A 416 36.66 -2.06 -100.22
N LEU A 417 35.67 -2.94 -100.05
CA LEU A 417 34.69 -3.28 -101.08
C LEU A 417 33.88 -2.06 -101.55
N SER A 418 33.49 -1.20 -100.61
CA SER A 418 32.81 0.07 -100.93
C SER A 418 33.70 0.98 -101.77
N ALA A 419 34.98 1.12 -101.40
CA ALA A 419 35.95 1.91 -102.18
C ALA A 419 36.17 1.32 -103.58
N GLU A 420 36.29 0.00 -103.70
CA GLU A 420 36.41 -0.71 -104.98
C GLU A 420 35.15 -0.51 -105.85
N TYR A 421 33.96 -0.64 -105.26
CA TYR A 421 32.70 -0.40 -105.96
C TYR A 421 32.55 1.05 -106.43
N GLN A 422 32.91 2.04 -105.60
CA GLN A 422 32.91 3.44 -105.99
C GLN A 422 33.87 3.71 -107.16
N ASN A 423 35.06 3.10 -107.14
CA ASN A 423 36.02 3.19 -108.24
C ASN A 423 35.51 2.52 -109.52
N TYR A 424 34.90 1.34 -109.42
CA TYR A 424 34.26 0.65 -110.54
C TYR A 424 33.14 1.49 -111.14
N LYS A 425 32.24 2.03 -110.31
CA LYS A 425 31.14 2.89 -110.74
C LYS A 425 31.65 4.14 -111.47
N LYS A 426 32.67 4.81 -110.94
CA LYS A 426 33.34 5.94 -111.62
C LYS A 426 33.90 5.56 -112.99
N ARG A 427 34.50 4.37 -113.13
CA ARG A 427 34.97 3.84 -114.43
C ARG A 427 33.81 3.65 -115.40
N VAL A 428 32.75 2.95 -114.99
CA VAL A 428 31.60 2.68 -115.85
C VAL A 428 30.88 3.98 -116.26
N ASP A 429 30.71 4.92 -115.33
CA ASP A 429 30.09 6.22 -115.63
C ASP A 429 30.94 7.04 -116.62
N ARG A 430 32.27 7.00 -116.48
CA ARG A 430 33.21 7.61 -117.44
C ARG A 430 33.12 6.95 -118.81
N ASP A 431 33.11 5.62 -118.87
CA ASP A 431 33.07 4.87 -120.12
C ASP A 431 31.72 5.07 -120.84
N ARG A 432 30.61 5.17 -120.09
CA ARG A 432 29.29 5.57 -120.62
C ARG A 432 29.26 7.01 -121.14
N ALA A 433 29.93 7.95 -120.46
CA ALA A 433 30.03 9.33 -120.93
C ALA A 433 30.80 9.42 -122.25
N LEU A 434 31.90 8.66 -122.39
CA LEU A 434 32.67 8.55 -123.64
C LEU A 434 31.85 7.91 -124.77
N ALA A 435 31.09 6.84 -124.50
CA ALA A 435 30.22 6.21 -125.49
C ALA A 435 29.08 7.14 -125.97
N ARG A 436 28.55 8.01 -125.11
CA ARG A 436 27.57 9.04 -125.50
C ARG A 436 28.17 10.14 -126.38
N GLN A 437 29.46 10.43 -126.25
CA GLN A 437 30.16 11.38 -127.13
C GLN A 437 30.50 10.78 -128.49
N GLY A 438 30.68 9.45 -128.60
CA GLY A 438 30.96 8.77 -129.87
C GLY A 438 29.72 8.35 -130.69
N GLY A 439 28.52 8.49 -130.15
CA GLY A 439 27.26 8.04 -130.80
C GLY A 439 26.51 9.11 -131.60
N VAL A 440 27.12 10.27 -131.88
CA VAL A 440 26.52 11.37 -132.66
C VAL A 440 27.30 11.56 -133.97
N GLU A 441 27.45 10.50 -134.75
CA GLU A 441 27.84 10.58 -136.16
C GLU A 441 27.09 9.49 -136.94
N THR A 442 25.80 9.75 -137.22
CA THR A 442 25.06 9.20 -138.36
C THR A 442 24.06 10.22 -138.82
#